data_AF-A0A0G2F3L7-F1
#
_entry.id   AF-A0A0G2F3L7-F1
#
_cell.length_a   1.000
_cell.length_b   1.000
_cell.length_c   1.000
_cell.angle_alpha   90.00
_cell.angle_beta   90.00
_cell.angle_gamma   90.00
#
_symmetry.space_group_name_H-M   'P 1'
#
loop_
_entity.id
_entity.type
_entity.pdbx_description
1 polymer ?
#
loop_
_entity_poly.entity_id
_entity_poly.type
_entity_poly.pdbx_seq_one_letter_code
_entity_poly.pdbx_strand_id
1 'polypeptide(L)'
;MMRGLLAKLIAAAYMCLAGGTSADATKRPQVQILPSLREQAQIVDAWTEERKALIPGILQKYGVDAWLISQREYAEDTVFWALKEYEQFSARRRTTQLFLANPTSDSPSSYEWIDNTPLVWSELKAVLAEQQPRTIALNTHTELAFSSGLHAGELDAVKAALGEELTDRFVLEPMLAVEVVATMVDSRLGWYRKLMETAWAIIEEAFSSKHITPGETTTLDLEWWMRERIQSLNYTTWFQPSVYILTENDCSMCSPPRTKRFPGDKDHVIQYGDIIQ
;
A
#
# COMPACT_ATOMS: atom_id res chain seq x y z
N MET A 1 -61.30 -12.88 46.06
CA MET A 1 -60.99 -11.55 46.65
C MET A 1 -59.48 -11.50 46.86
N MET A 2 -58.82 -10.57 46.17
CA MET A 2 -57.48 -9.98 46.41
C MET A 2 -56.30 -10.80 46.98
N ARG A 3 -55.24 -10.82 46.16
CA ARG A 3 -53.82 -10.51 46.44
C ARG A 3 -52.99 -11.46 47.31
N GLY A 4 -51.91 -11.96 46.68
CA GLY A 4 -50.59 -12.04 47.30
C GLY A 4 -49.97 -13.44 47.31
N LEU A 5 -49.07 -13.72 46.37
CA LEU A 5 -47.83 -14.44 46.65
C LEU A 5 -46.84 -14.22 45.50
N LEU A 6 -45.90 -13.30 45.72
CA LEU A 6 -44.72 -13.12 44.88
C LEU A 6 -43.56 -13.94 45.47
N ALA A 7 -42.67 -14.36 44.57
CA ALA A 7 -41.27 -14.73 44.81
C ALA A 7 -40.97 -16.18 45.26
N LYS A 8 -40.62 -17.04 44.27
CA LYS A 8 -39.58 -18.07 44.41
C LYS A 8 -38.81 -18.27 43.10
N LEU A 9 -37.50 -17.95 43.18
CA LEU A 9 -36.36 -18.66 42.59
C LEU A 9 -36.24 -18.78 41.06
N ILE A 10 -35.46 -17.88 40.46
CA ILE A 10 -34.52 -18.23 39.38
C ILE A 10 -33.15 -17.69 39.76
N ALA A 11 -32.25 -18.57 40.17
CA ALA A 11 -30.85 -18.27 40.40
C ALA A 11 -30.16 -18.15 39.04
N ALA A 12 -29.85 -16.91 38.63
CA ALA A 12 -29.00 -16.64 37.48
C ALA A 12 -27.54 -16.61 37.93
N ALA A 13 -26.78 -17.62 37.55
CA ALA A 13 -25.33 -17.60 37.57
C ALA A 13 -24.85 -16.63 36.46
N TYR A 14 -24.49 -15.40 36.84
CA TYR A 14 -23.69 -14.51 36.01
C TYR A 14 -22.28 -14.47 36.57
N MET A 15 -21.45 -15.39 36.09
CA MET A 15 -20.01 -15.33 36.28
C MET A 15 -19.48 -14.37 35.21
N CYS A 16 -19.23 -13.11 35.61
CA CYS A 16 -18.56 -12.13 34.76
C CYS A 16 -17.12 -12.59 34.46
N LEU A 17 -16.91 -13.18 33.30
CA LEU A 17 -15.60 -13.22 32.66
C LEU A 17 -15.36 -11.87 31.97
N ALA A 18 -14.93 -10.88 32.77
CA ALA A 18 -14.35 -9.64 32.27
C ALA A 18 -12.85 -9.65 32.57
N GLY A 19 -12.14 -10.62 32.00
CA GLY A 19 -10.68 -10.62 31.91
C GLY A 19 -10.24 -9.95 30.61
N GLY A 20 -10.68 -8.71 30.38
CA GLY A 20 -10.11 -7.87 29.33
C GLY A 20 -8.77 -7.37 29.82
N THR A 21 -7.68 -7.82 29.21
CA THR A 21 -6.35 -7.24 29.41
C THR A 21 -6.44 -5.75 29.10
N SER A 22 -6.40 -4.91 30.12
CA SER A 22 -6.17 -3.48 29.96
C SER A 22 -4.83 -3.34 29.25
N ALA A 23 -4.85 -2.95 27.97
CA ALA A 23 -3.66 -2.38 27.35
C ALA A 23 -3.21 -1.21 28.25
N ASP A 24 -1.93 -1.20 28.59
CA ASP A 24 -1.35 -0.23 29.51
C ASP A 24 -1.42 1.17 28.88
N ALA A 25 -2.41 1.97 29.29
CA ALA A 25 -2.66 3.32 28.79
C ALA A 25 -1.54 4.34 29.16
N THR A 26 -0.41 3.85 29.69
CA THR A 26 0.72 4.66 30.14
C THR A 26 1.90 4.66 29.17
N LYS A 27 1.88 3.80 28.13
CA LYS A 27 3.01 3.70 27.21
C LYS A 27 2.95 4.81 26.15
N ARG A 28 3.80 5.84 26.32
CA ARG A 28 3.98 6.87 25.31
C ARG A 28 4.66 6.29 24.05
N PRO A 29 4.18 6.64 22.84
CA PRO A 29 4.81 6.24 21.59
C PRO A 29 6.27 6.68 21.57
N GLN A 30 7.13 5.82 21.02
CA GLN A 30 8.56 6.08 20.88
C GLN A 30 8.95 6.15 19.42
N VAL A 31 9.91 7.02 19.11
CA VAL A 31 10.53 7.06 17.79
C VAL A 31 11.34 5.78 17.59
N GLN A 32 11.00 5.04 16.55
CA GLN A 32 11.73 3.86 16.11
C GLN A 32 12.86 4.29 15.16
N ILE A 33 14.06 3.78 15.39
CA ILE A 33 15.20 4.03 14.48
C ILE A 33 15.13 3.02 13.35
N LEU A 34 15.24 3.50 12.11
CA LEU A 34 15.30 2.64 10.94
C LEU A 34 16.60 1.80 10.95
N PRO A 35 16.57 0.55 10.48
CA PRO A 35 17.78 -0.26 10.32
C PRO A 35 18.74 0.37 9.32
N SER A 36 19.95 -0.17 9.21
CA SER A 36 20.87 0.22 8.12
C SER A 36 20.24 -0.06 6.74
N LEU A 37 20.68 0.65 5.70
CA LEU A 37 20.15 0.44 4.33
C LEU A 37 20.31 -1.01 3.84
N ARG A 38 21.35 -1.71 4.27
CA ARG A 38 21.56 -3.14 3.91
C ARG A 38 20.55 -4.05 4.59
N GLU A 39 20.24 -3.79 5.87
CA GLU A 39 19.19 -4.53 6.58
C GLU A 39 17.81 -4.19 6.03
N GLN A 40 17.55 -2.93 5.67
CA GLN A 40 16.31 -2.52 5.00
C GLN A 40 16.13 -3.26 3.67
N ALA A 41 17.20 -3.38 2.86
CA ALA A 41 17.15 -4.15 1.61
C ALA A 41 16.72 -5.60 1.86
N GLN A 42 17.38 -6.29 2.79
CA GLN A 42 17.04 -7.67 3.15
C GLN A 42 15.59 -7.82 3.63
N ILE A 43 15.10 -6.89 4.44
CA ILE A 43 13.73 -6.90 4.96
C ILE A 43 12.71 -6.69 3.84
N VAL A 44 12.93 -5.67 2.99
CA VAL A 44 12.01 -5.33 1.91
C VAL A 44 12.01 -6.41 0.84
N ASP A 45 13.17 -6.94 0.47
CA ASP A 45 13.28 -8.02 -0.51
C ASP A 45 12.59 -9.30 -0.01
N ALA A 46 12.71 -9.63 1.28
CA ALA A 46 11.95 -10.72 1.87
C ALA A 46 10.42 -10.51 1.76
N TRP A 47 9.94 -9.29 1.96
CA TRP A 47 8.52 -8.95 1.76
C TRP A 47 8.10 -9.03 0.30
N THR A 48 8.97 -8.62 -0.62
CA THR A 48 8.74 -8.71 -2.06
C THR A 48 8.61 -10.17 -2.49
N GLU A 49 9.50 -11.05 -2.01
CA GLU A 49 9.44 -12.48 -2.31
C GLU A 49 8.20 -13.15 -1.70
N GLU A 50 7.85 -12.82 -0.45
CA GLU A 50 6.60 -13.29 0.16
C GLU A 50 5.39 -12.84 -0.67
N ARG A 51 5.37 -11.60 -1.16
CA ARG A 51 4.30 -11.08 -2.02
C ARG A 51 4.24 -11.82 -3.36
N LYS A 52 5.38 -12.04 -4.02
CA LYS A 52 5.45 -12.79 -5.29
C LYS A 52 4.91 -14.20 -5.14
N ALA A 53 5.19 -14.86 -4.00
CA ALA A 53 4.69 -16.20 -3.70
C ALA A 53 3.14 -16.27 -3.58
N LEU A 54 2.45 -15.15 -3.33
CA LEU A 54 0.99 -15.09 -3.31
C LEU A 54 0.36 -15.00 -4.72
N ILE A 55 1.13 -14.55 -5.72
CA ILE A 55 0.60 -14.25 -7.06
C ILE A 55 -0.06 -15.47 -7.71
N PRO A 56 0.48 -16.69 -7.67
CA PRO A 56 -0.20 -17.86 -8.24
C PRO A 56 -1.60 -18.08 -7.66
N GLY A 57 -1.75 -17.95 -6.33
CA GLY A 57 -3.05 -18.05 -5.66
C GLY A 57 -4.01 -16.92 -6.04
N ILE A 58 -3.50 -15.70 -6.21
CA ILE A 58 -4.28 -14.55 -6.70
C ILE A 58 -4.74 -14.81 -8.14
N LEU A 59 -3.88 -15.31 -9.02
CA LEU A 59 -4.25 -15.66 -10.40
C LEU A 59 -5.35 -16.72 -10.44
N GLN A 60 -5.23 -17.78 -9.64
CA GLN A 60 -6.26 -18.80 -9.48
C GLN A 60 -7.60 -18.22 -9.00
N LYS A 61 -7.56 -17.31 -8.02
CA LYS A 61 -8.76 -16.63 -7.47
C LYS A 61 -9.54 -15.88 -8.56
N TYR A 62 -8.84 -15.23 -9.49
CA TYR A 62 -9.46 -14.49 -10.58
C TYR A 62 -9.67 -15.31 -11.86
N GLY A 63 -9.30 -16.60 -11.88
CA GLY A 63 -9.47 -17.45 -13.05
C GLY A 63 -8.57 -17.07 -14.24
N VAL A 64 -7.40 -16.49 -13.97
CA VAL A 64 -6.40 -16.12 -14.98
C VAL A 64 -5.24 -17.11 -14.92
N ASP A 65 -4.83 -17.65 -16.07
CA ASP A 65 -3.79 -18.70 -16.10
C ASP A 65 -2.37 -18.10 -16.06
N ALA A 66 -2.16 -16.94 -16.68
CA ALA A 66 -0.89 -16.22 -16.70
C ALA A 66 -1.07 -14.69 -16.61
N TRP A 67 -0.10 -13.99 -16.04
CA TRP A 67 -0.06 -12.52 -16.02
C TRP A 67 1.28 -12.02 -16.53
N LEU A 68 1.22 -11.21 -17.59
CA LEU A 68 2.38 -10.65 -18.26
C LEU A 68 2.46 -9.15 -17.94
N ILE A 69 3.58 -8.76 -17.34
CA ILE A 69 3.95 -7.36 -17.12
C ILE A 69 5.15 -7.07 -18.03
N SER A 70 5.02 -6.11 -18.93
CA SER A 70 6.12 -5.69 -19.79
C SER A 70 6.22 -4.17 -19.78
N GLN A 71 7.42 -3.67 -19.55
CA GLN A 71 7.67 -2.25 -19.28
C GLN A 71 9.07 -1.86 -19.72
N ARG A 72 9.30 -0.55 -19.84
CA ARG A 72 10.58 0.03 -20.21
C ARG A 72 11.05 1.00 -19.13
N GLU A 73 12.33 1.35 -19.16
CA GLU A 73 12.86 2.47 -18.38
C GLU A 73 12.02 3.74 -18.65
N TYR A 74 11.61 4.45 -17.58
CA TYR A 74 10.71 5.62 -17.60
C TYR A 74 9.26 5.34 -17.99
N ALA A 75 8.87 4.07 -18.15
CA ALA A 75 7.50 3.65 -18.43
C ALA A 75 7.15 2.44 -17.55
N GLU A 76 7.47 2.54 -16.26
CA GLU A 76 7.19 1.50 -15.28
C GLU A 76 5.69 1.29 -15.10
N ASP A 77 5.28 0.02 -15.05
CA ASP A 77 3.96 -0.33 -14.57
C ASP A 77 3.85 -0.01 -13.08
N THR A 78 2.72 0.50 -12.60
CA THR A 78 2.54 0.82 -11.17
C THR A 78 2.83 -0.39 -10.26
N VAL A 79 2.55 -1.61 -10.73
CA VAL A 79 2.84 -2.85 -10.00
C VAL A 79 4.34 -3.07 -9.78
N PHE A 80 5.20 -2.57 -10.68
CA PHE A 80 6.65 -2.71 -10.58
C PHE A 80 7.18 -2.28 -9.21
N TRP A 81 6.65 -1.17 -8.67
CA TRP A 81 7.09 -0.63 -7.39
C TRP A 81 6.79 -1.55 -6.19
N ALA A 82 5.83 -2.47 -6.34
CA ALA A 82 5.50 -3.47 -5.34
C ALA A 82 6.28 -4.80 -5.51
N LEU A 83 6.90 -5.02 -6.67
CA LEU A 83 7.55 -6.29 -7.03
C LEU A 83 9.06 -6.19 -7.29
N LYS A 84 9.60 -4.99 -7.43
CA LYS A 84 11.02 -4.76 -7.65
C LYS A 84 11.85 -5.09 -6.40
N GLU A 85 13.11 -5.43 -6.63
CA GLU A 85 14.10 -5.53 -5.57
C GLU A 85 14.40 -4.13 -5.00
N TYR A 86 14.89 -4.08 -3.76
CA TYR A 86 15.19 -2.84 -3.05
C TYR A 86 16.22 -2.00 -3.81
N GLU A 87 17.32 -2.63 -4.25
CA GLU A 87 18.42 -1.96 -4.96
C GLU A 87 18.06 -1.58 -6.41
N GLN A 88 16.96 -2.13 -6.95
CA GLN A 88 16.50 -1.77 -8.28
C GLN A 88 15.86 -0.37 -8.26
N PHE A 89 16.58 0.62 -8.78
CA PHE A 89 16.11 2.01 -8.79
C PHE A 89 14.89 2.25 -9.70
N SER A 90 14.90 1.65 -10.89
CA SER A 90 13.88 1.79 -11.95
C SER A 90 13.82 0.51 -12.79
N ALA A 91 12.83 0.39 -13.67
CA ALA A 91 12.89 -0.65 -14.70
C ALA A 91 14.16 -0.42 -15.53
N ARG A 92 14.88 -1.50 -15.86
CA ARG A 92 16.08 -1.42 -16.69
C ARG A 92 15.74 -1.94 -18.07
N ARG A 93 16.18 -1.23 -19.13
CA ARG A 93 15.96 -1.66 -20.52
C ARG A 93 14.47 -1.91 -20.78
N ARG A 94 14.13 -3.11 -21.25
CA ARG A 94 12.82 -3.72 -21.14
C ARG A 94 12.89 -4.73 -20.00
N THR A 95 12.00 -4.57 -19.03
CA THR A 95 11.79 -5.53 -17.96
C THR A 95 10.48 -6.24 -18.26
N THR A 96 10.53 -7.56 -18.48
CA THR A 96 9.35 -8.38 -18.74
C THR A 96 9.27 -9.44 -17.66
N GLN A 97 8.10 -9.55 -17.03
CA GLN A 97 7.81 -10.51 -15.97
C GLN A 97 6.59 -11.33 -16.36
N LEU A 98 6.67 -12.64 -16.15
CA LEU A 98 5.55 -13.57 -16.35
C LEU A 98 5.28 -14.29 -15.03
N PHE A 99 4.02 -14.29 -14.60
CA PHE A 99 3.54 -15.08 -13.47
C PHE A 99 2.54 -16.12 -13.94
N LEU A 100 2.61 -17.32 -13.36
CA LEU A 100 1.74 -18.45 -13.71
C LEU A 100 0.90 -18.88 -12.52
N ALA A 101 -0.39 -19.15 -12.77
CA ALA A 101 -1.31 -19.64 -11.76
C ALA A 101 -0.99 -21.09 -11.34
N ASN A 102 -0.69 -21.93 -12.33
CA ASN A 102 -0.47 -23.36 -12.16
C ASN A 102 0.68 -23.80 -13.07
N PRO A 103 1.95 -23.57 -12.69
CA PRO A 103 3.08 -24.01 -13.50
C PRO A 103 3.06 -25.53 -13.68
N THR A 104 3.22 -25.99 -14.93
CA THR A 104 3.35 -27.41 -15.28
C THR A 104 4.81 -27.84 -15.24
N SER A 105 5.06 -29.12 -14.95
CA SER A 105 6.41 -29.63 -14.68
C SER A 105 7.02 -28.91 -13.46
N ASP A 106 8.26 -29.22 -13.07
CA ASP A 106 8.95 -28.51 -11.97
C ASP A 106 9.35 -27.06 -12.36
N SER A 107 8.52 -26.40 -13.17
CA SER A 107 8.73 -25.07 -13.72
C SER A 107 8.47 -24.00 -12.65
N PRO A 108 9.25 -22.90 -12.67
CA PRO A 108 8.99 -21.76 -11.79
C PRO A 108 7.59 -21.16 -12.02
N SER A 109 6.99 -20.60 -10.96
CA SER A 109 5.75 -19.84 -11.06
C SER A 109 5.95 -18.40 -11.53
N SER A 110 7.21 -17.93 -11.61
CA SER A 110 7.56 -16.57 -12.03
C SER A 110 8.85 -16.56 -12.85
N TYR A 111 8.87 -15.71 -13.88
CA TYR A 111 10.01 -15.49 -14.76
C TYR A 111 10.28 -14.00 -14.91
N GLU A 112 11.55 -13.63 -15.08
CA GLU A 112 11.95 -12.25 -15.34
C GLU A 112 13.02 -12.19 -16.43
N TRP A 113 12.85 -11.22 -17.33
CA TRP A 113 13.81 -10.89 -18.37
C TRP A 113 14.10 -9.39 -18.37
N ILE A 114 15.39 -9.04 -18.30
CA ILE A 114 15.87 -7.65 -18.35
C ILE A 114 16.80 -7.47 -19.57
N ASP A 115 16.21 -7.37 -20.75
CA ASP A 115 16.94 -7.26 -22.02
C ASP A 115 16.09 -6.56 -23.10
N ASN A 116 16.73 -5.94 -24.09
CA ASN A 116 16.10 -5.31 -25.26
C ASN A 116 16.23 -6.14 -26.54
N THR A 117 16.93 -7.27 -26.51
CA THR A 117 17.11 -8.11 -27.71
C THR A 117 15.86 -8.95 -28.02
N PRO A 118 15.74 -9.52 -29.23
CA PRO A 118 14.69 -10.47 -29.56
C PRO A 118 14.66 -11.73 -28.67
N LEU A 119 15.72 -11.99 -27.89
CA LEU A 119 15.83 -13.17 -27.02
C LEU A 119 14.68 -13.24 -26.01
N VAL A 120 14.31 -12.10 -25.41
CA VAL A 120 13.17 -11.99 -24.46
C VAL A 120 11.91 -12.61 -25.05
N TRP A 121 11.64 -12.32 -26.32
CA TRP A 121 10.44 -12.80 -26.98
C TRP A 121 10.49 -14.27 -27.34
N SER A 122 11.65 -14.79 -27.75
CA SER A 122 11.80 -16.22 -28.01
C SER A 122 11.67 -17.04 -26.72
N GLU A 123 12.25 -16.57 -25.62
CA GLU A 123 12.19 -17.26 -24.33
C GLU A 123 10.77 -17.20 -23.73
N LEU A 124 10.12 -16.03 -23.76
CA LEU A 124 8.73 -15.88 -23.34
C LEU A 124 7.80 -16.81 -24.13
N LYS A 125 7.97 -16.90 -25.46
CA LYS A 125 7.18 -17.83 -26.28
C LYS A 125 7.45 -19.29 -25.93
N ALA A 126 8.69 -19.66 -25.65
CA ALA A 126 9.02 -21.03 -25.24
C ALA A 126 8.30 -21.40 -23.94
N VAL A 127 8.33 -20.51 -22.94
CA VAL A 127 7.60 -20.71 -21.67
C VAL A 127 6.09 -20.80 -21.91
N LEU A 128 5.50 -19.88 -22.67
CA LEU A 128 4.06 -19.89 -22.96
C LEU A 128 3.64 -21.14 -23.77
N ALA A 129 4.49 -21.62 -24.69
CA ALA A 129 4.23 -22.83 -25.47
C ALA A 129 4.31 -24.10 -24.62
N GLU A 130 5.17 -24.14 -23.61
CA GLU A 130 5.23 -25.25 -22.65
C GLU A 130 4.01 -25.23 -21.72
N GLN A 131 3.68 -24.05 -21.19
CA GLN A 131 2.67 -23.88 -20.13
C GLN A 131 1.23 -23.82 -20.66
N GLN A 132 1.05 -23.51 -21.95
CA GLN A 132 -0.25 -23.46 -22.65
C GLN A 132 -1.37 -22.73 -21.87
N PRO A 133 -1.16 -21.50 -21.36
CA PRO A 133 -2.20 -20.77 -20.65
C PRO A 133 -3.37 -20.47 -21.59
N ARG A 134 -4.61 -20.57 -21.10
CA ARG A 134 -5.81 -20.21 -21.86
C ARG A 134 -6.08 -18.70 -21.79
N THR A 135 -5.62 -18.06 -20.72
CA THR A 135 -5.77 -16.61 -20.49
C THR A 135 -4.45 -15.99 -20.04
N ILE A 136 -4.11 -14.84 -20.63
CA ILE A 136 -2.91 -14.05 -20.30
C ILE A 136 -3.37 -12.63 -19.96
N ALA A 137 -3.33 -12.26 -18.69
CA ALA A 137 -3.70 -10.92 -18.26
C ALA A 137 -2.62 -9.88 -18.62
N LEU A 138 -3.08 -8.68 -18.94
CA LEU A 138 -2.25 -7.49 -19.16
C LEU A 138 -2.80 -6.29 -18.37
N ASN A 139 -1.93 -5.38 -17.98
CA ASN A 139 -2.28 -4.15 -17.27
C ASN A 139 -2.65 -3.01 -18.25
N THR A 140 -3.76 -3.17 -18.97
CA THR A 140 -4.22 -2.23 -20.02
C THR A 140 -5.51 -1.48 -19.66
N HIS A 141 -5.91 -1.45 -18.38
CA HIS A 141 -7.12 -0.76 -17.95
C HIS A 141 -7.01 0.74 -18.24
N THR A 142 -8.11 1.39 -18.63
CA THR A 142 -8.08 2.81 -19.04
C THR A 142 -8.06 3.79 -17.88
N GLU A 143 -8.67 3.43 -16.74
CA GLU A 143 -8.90 4.37 -15.62
C GLU A 143 -8.21 3.98 -14.30
N LEU A 144 -7.78 2.72 -14.17
CA LEU A 144 -7.28 2.20 -12.88
C LEU A 144 -5.76 2.23 -12.94
N ALA A 145 -5.16 3.25 -12.33
CA ALA A 145 -3.71 3.49 -12.37
C ALA A 145 -2.87 2.26 -12.00
N PHE A 146 -3.35 1.43 -11.07
CA PHE A 146 -2.68 0.21 -10.64
C PHE A 146 -2.71 -0.93 -11.67
N SER A 147 -3.56 -0.85 -12.69
CA SER A 147 -3.67 -1.83 -13.79
C SER A 147 -3.65 -1.16 -15.18
N SER A 148 -3.01 -0.01 -15.29
CA SER A 148 -2.92 0.81 -16.52
C SER A 148 -1.47 1.03 -16.96
N GLY A 149 -0.53 0.24 -16.43
CA GLY A 149 0.89 0.49 -16.60
C GLY A 149 1.47 0.04 -17.95
N LEU A 150 0.78 -0.81 -18.72
CA LEU A 150 1.29 -1.28 -20.00
C LEU A 150 1.17 -0.18 -21.07
N HIS A 151 2.29 0.45 -21.37
CA HIS A 151 2.38 1.54 -22.35
C HIS A 151 2.00 1.07 -23.76
N ALA A 152 1.31 1.91 -24.54
CA ALA A 152 0.76 1.54 -25.85
C ALA A 152 1.80 0.97 -26.83
N GLY A 153 2.98 1.59 -26.94
CA GLY A 153 4.05 1.07 -27.80
C GLY A 153 4.65 -0.26 -27.33
N GLU A 154 4.61 -0.54 -26.02
CA GLU A 154 5.05 -1.83 -25.49
C GLU A 154 3.98 -2.91 -25.70
N LEU A 155 2.69 -2.57 -25.59
CA LEU A 155 1.59 -3.44 -25.99
C LEU A 155 1.72 -3.86 -27.47
N ASP A 156 2.02 -2.92 -28.37
CA ASP A 156 2.23 -3.22 -29.78
C ASP A 156 3.43 -4.17 -29.99
N ALA A 157 4.53 -3.96 -29.25
CA ALA A 157 5.69 -4.84 -29.29
C ALA A 157 5.38 -6.26 -28.79
N VAL A 158 4.64 -6.39 -27.69
CA VAL A 158 4.20 -7.68 -27.14
C VAL A 158 3.31 -8.42 -28.15
N LYS A 159 2.32 -7.74 -28.73
CA LYS A 159 1.42 -8.33 -29.75
C LYS A 159 2.19 -8.82 -30.97
N ALA A 160 3.08 -7.99 -31.51
CA ALA A 160 3.90 -8.35 -32.66
C ALA A 160 4.83 -9.54 -32.37
N ALA A 161 5.37 -9.62 -31.15
CA ALA A 161 6.28 -10.67 -30.73
C ALA A 161 5.60 -12.02 -30.49
N LEU A 162 4.43 -12.01 -29.85
CA LEU A 162 3.68 -13.21 -29.46
C LEU A 162 2.79 -13.76 -30.58
N GLY A 163 2.41 -12.93 -31.55
CA GLY A 163 1.56 -13.33 -32.68
C GLY A 163 0.08 -13.45 -32.30
N GLU A 164 -0.77 -13.65 -33.31
CA GLU A 164 -2.24 -13.64 -33.14
C GLU A 164 -2.73 -14.73 -32.19
N GLU A 165 -2.21 -15.97 -32.29
CA GLU A 165 -2.68 -17.10 -31.49
C GLU A 165 -2.57 -16.87 -29.97
N LEU A 166 -1.47 -16.26 -29.51
CA LEU A 166 -1.29 -15.92 -28.10
C LEU A 166 -2.00 -14.60 -27.74
N THR A 167 -2.06 -13.65 -28.68
CA THR A 167 -2.77 -12.38 -28.48
C THR A 167 -4.27 -12.58 -28.28
N ASP A 168 -4.87 -13.57 -28.94
CA ASP A 168 -6.28 -13.95 -28.76
C ASP A 168 -6.61 -14.44 -27.35
N ARG A 169 -5.58 -14.81 -26.57
CA ARG A 169 -5.70 -15.24 -25.16
C ARG A 169 -5.57 -14.07 -24.19
N PHE A 170 -5.32 -12.85 -24.67
CA PHE A 170 -5.16 -11.70 -23.80
C PHE A 170 -6.48 -11.31 -23.14
N VAL A 171 -6.43 -11.10 -21.83
CA VAL A 171 -7.57 -10.68 -21.03
C VAL A 171 -7.22 -9.45 -20.19
N LEU A 172 -8.25 -8.69 -19.84
CA LEU A 172 -8.15 -7.58 -18.90
C LEU A 172 -8.81 -8.00 -17.59
N GLU A 173 -8.01 -8.16 -16.54
CA GLU A 173 -8.49 -8.38 -15.18
C GLU A 173 -7.82 -7.38 -14.23
N PRO A 174 -8.45 -6.21 -14.00
CA PRO A 174 -7.80 -5.12 -13.28
C PRO A 174 -7.52 -5.44 -11.81
N MET A 175 -8.31 -6.34 -11.22
CA MET A 175 -8.23 -6.62 -9.80
C MET A 175 -7.01 -7.47 -9.43
N LEU A 176 -6.38 -8.15 -10.40
CA LEU A 176 -5.09 -8.83 -10.18
C LEU A 176 -4.04 -7.87 -9.64
N ALA A 177 -3.80 -6.79 -10.40
CA ALA A 177 -2.78 -5.81 -10.06
C ALA A 177 -3.14 -5.05 -8.77
N VAL A 178 -4.42 -4.70 -8.59
CA VAL A 178 -4.91 -4.04 -7.38
C VAL A 178 -4.69 -4.91 -6.15
N GLU A 179 -5.05 -6.20 -6.20
CA GLU A 179 -4.90 -7.10 -5.06
C GLU A 179 -3.43 -7.36 -4.72
N VAL A 180 -2.59 -7.57 -5.73
CA VAL A 180 -1.14 -7.74 -5.51
C VAL A 180 -0.54 -6.52 -4.82
N VAL A 181 -0.90 -5.29 -5.21
CA VAL A 181 -0.39 -4.06 -4.59
C VAL A 181 -1.00 -3.83 -3.20
N ALA A 182 -2.31 -4.07 -3.04
CA ALA A 182 -3.03 -3.83 -1.80
C ALA A 182 -2.72 -4.85 -0.69
N THR A 183 -2.26 -6.04 -1.03
CA THR A 183 -1.98 -7.10 -0.05
C THR A 183 -0.82 -6.71 0.86
N MET A 184 -1.06 -6.70 2.17
CA MET A 184 0.01 -6.58 3.16
C MET A 184 0.47 -7.99 3.53
N VAL A 185 1.73 -8.30 3.26
CA VAL A 185 2.34 -9.57 3.66
C VAL A 185 2.48 -9.64 5.19
N ASP A 186 2.35 -10.83 5.77
CA ASP A 186 2.21 -10.99 7.23
C ASP A 186 3.48 -10.53 7.96
N SER A 187 4.65 -10.82 7.38
CA SER A 187 5.94 -10.43 7.93
C SER A 187 6.17 -8.90 7.98
N ARG A 188 5.36 -8.11 7.27
CA ARG A 188 5.42 -6.63 7.28
C ARG A 188 4.69 -6.02 8.48
N LEU A 189 3.73 -6.72 9.08
CA LEU A 189 2.87 -6.18 10.14
C LEU A 189 3.65 -5.67 11.36
N GLY A 190 4.72 -6.39 11.76
CA GLY A 190 5.57 -5.99 12.87
C GLY A 190 6.25 -4.63 12.62
N TRP A 191 6.73 -4.40 11.40
CA TRP A 191 7.31 -3.12 11.00
C TRP A 191 6.24 -2.04 10.83
N TYR A 192 5.07 -2.36 10.28
CA TYR A 192 3.96 -1.40 10.21
C TYR A 192 3.62 -0.80 11.58
N ARG A 193 3.57 -1.62 12.65
CA ARG A 193 3.35 -1.14 14.01
C ARG A 193 4.46 -0.20 14.50
N LYS A 194 5.72 -0.50 14.20
CA LYS A 194 6.87 0.36 14.53
C LYS A 194 6.80 1.70 13.80
N LEU A 195 6.43 1.70 12.51
CA LEU A 195 6.25 2.91 11.72
C LEU A 195 5.13 3.79 12.29
N MET A 196 4.01 3.18 12.67
CA MET A 196 2.89 3.88 13.30
C MET A 196 3.25 4.44 14.67
N GLU A 197 4.05 3.73 15.47
CA GLU A 197 4.55 4.24 16.76
C GLU A 197 5.41 5.50 16.57
N THR A 198 6.30 5.52 15.57
CA THR A 198 7.04 6.73 15.21
C THR A 198 6.11 7.86 14.77
N ALA A 199 5.11 7.58 13.94
CA ALA A 199 4.15 8.60 13.50
C ALA A 199 3.43 9.24 14.69
N TRP A 200 2.95 8.42 15.64
CA TRP A 200 2.32 8.90 16.87
C TRP A 200 3.28 9.69 17.75
N ALA A 201 4.55 9.27 17.87
CA ALA A 201 5.56 9.99 18.63
C ALA A 201 5.83 11.39 18.04
N ILE A 202 5.89 11.50 16.70
CA ILE A 202 6.06 12.81 16.02
C ILE A 202 4.84 13.69 16.24
N ILE A 203 3.62 13.14 16.12
CA ILE A 203 2.37 13.88 16.35
C ILE A 203 2.26 14.36 17.81
N GLU A 204 2.56 13.50 18.78
CA GLU A 204 2.54 13.86 20.20
C GLU A 204 3.56 14.97 20.51
N GLU A 205 4.76 14.89 19.92
CA GLU A 205 5.77 15.94 20.09
C GLU A 205 5.34 17.25 19.42
N ALA A 206 4.84 17.21 18.17
CA ALA A 206 4.38 18.38 17.42
C ALA A 206 3.34 19.20 18.20
N PHE A 207 2.37 18.52 18.80
CA PHE A 207 1.27 19.16 19.53
C PHE A 207 1.57 19.41 21.01
N SER A 208 2.83 19.30 21.42
CA SER A 208 3.26 19.59 22.79
C SER A 208 3.65 21.06 22.99
N SER A 209 3.70 21.49 24.24
CA SER A 209 4.22 22.82 24.63
C SER A 209 5.72 23.02 24.35
N LYS A 210 6.41 22.01 23.79
CA LYS A 210 7.78 22.14 23.32
C LYS A 210 7.86 22.91 22.00
N HIS A 211 6.85 22.76 21.14
CA HIS A 211 6.82 23.36 19.80
C HIS A 211 5.68 24.36 19.63
N ILE A 212 4.68 24.35 20.52
CA ILE A 212 3.60 25.33 20.53
C ILE A 212 3.79 26.35 21.65
N THR A 213 3.98 27.60 21.26
CA THR A 213 3.83 28.78 22.10
C THR A 213 2.62 29.59 21.61
N PRO A 214 1.50 29.62 22.36
CA PRO A 214 0.32 30.38 21.96
C PRO A 214 0.63 31.88 21.77
N GLY A 215 0.12 32.47 20.70
CA GLY A 215 0.41 33.85 20.31
C GLY A 215 1.69 34.02 19.48
N GLU A 216 2.49 32.95 19.29
CA GLU A 216 3.76 33.00 18.55
C GLU A 216 3.83 31.93 17.45
N THR A 217 3.63 30.65 17.78
CA THR A 217 3.74 29.54 16.81
C THR A 217 2.58 29.54 15.83
N THR A 218 2.86 29.41 14.53
CA THR A 218 1.83 29.21 13.49
C THR A 218 1.59 27.73 13.18
N THR A 219 0.46 27.42 12.57
CA THR A 219 0.19 26.07 12.02
C THR A 219 1.23 25.67 10.95
N LEU A 220 1.73 26.62 10.16
CA LEU A 220 2.78 26.40 9.16
C LEU A 220 4.12 26.04 9.81
N ASP A 221 4.49 26.69 10.93
CA ASP A 221 5.71 26.36 11.68
C ASP A 221 5.69 24.90 12.13
N LEU A 222 4.54 24.42 12.62
CA LEU A 222 4.39 23.01 12.99
C LEU A 222 4.47 22.07 11.78
N GLU A 223 3.84 22.40 10.65
CA GLU A 223 3.97 21.60 9.43
C GLU A 223 5.45 21.45 9.03
N TRP A 224 6.21 22.55 9.01
CA TRP A 224 7.63 22.53 8.65
C TRP A 224 8.47 21.78 9.67
N TRP A 225 8.20 21.97 10.96
CA TRP A 225 8.85 21.19 12.00
C TRP A 225 8.62 19.68 11.80
N MET A 226 7.39 19.25 11.51
CA MET A 226 7.10 17.83 11.25
C MET A 226 7.82 17.31 10.00
N ARG A 227 7.91 18.10 8.93
CA ARG A 227 8.64 17.75 7.70
C ARG A 227 10.13 17.53 7.98
N GLU A 228 10.75 18.47 8.68
CA GLU A 228 12.15 18.38 9.10
C GLU A 228 12.36 17.19 10.04
N ARG A 229 11.41 16.96 10.96
CA ARG A 229 11.50 15.86 11.91
C ARG A 229 11.48 14.51 11.21
N ILE A 230 10.57 14.30 10.26
CA ILE A 230 10.47 13.08 9.44
C ILE A 230 11.80 12.84 8.70
N GLN A 231 12.34 13.85 8.04
CA GLN A 231 13.61 13.74 7.32
C GLN A 231 14.81 13.48 8.24
N SER A 232 14.87 14.14 9.40
CA SER A 232 15.95 13.96 10.39
C SER A 232 16.05 12.52 10.90
N LEU A 233 14.96 11.77 10.82
CA LEU A 233 14.85 10.37 11.23
C LEU A 233 15.04 9.39 10.06
N ASN A 234 15.40 9.89 8.86
CA ASN A 234 15.53 9.15 7.61
C ASN A 234 14.24 8.51 7.10
N TYR A 235 13.07 8.99 7.55
CA TYR A 235 11.78 8.56 7.03
C TYR A 235 11.41 9.38 5.78
N THR A 236 10.51 8.81 4.99
CA THR A 236 9.83 9.49 3.88
C THR A 236 8.32 9.44 4.10
N THR A 237 7.56 10.19 3.29
CA THR A 237 6.10 10.21 3.37
C THR A 237 5.48 10.20 1.98
N TRP A 238 4.25 9.70 1.88
CA TRP A 238 3.45 9.80 0.68
C TRP A 238 2.84 11.20 0.53
N PHE A 239 2.17 11.69 1.59
CA PHE A 239 1.69 13.06 1.70
C PHE A 239 2.39 13.78 2.82
N GLN A 240 2.66 15.06 2.60
CA GLN A 240 3.23 15.89 3.63
C GLN A 240 2.23 16.11 4.78
N PRO A 241 2.69 16.24 6.03
CA PRO A 241 1.79 16.58 7.14
C PRO A 241 1.11 17.92 6.87
N SER A 242 -0.09 18.08 7.41
CA SER A 242 -0.84 19.33 7.39
C SER A 242 -1.40 19.57 8.79
N VAL A 243 -1.37 20.83 9.22
CA VAL A 243 -1.88 21.25 10.53
C VAL A 243 -2.85 22.39 10.30
N TYR A 244 -4.03 22.31 10.89
CA TYR A 244 -5.03 23.37 10.76
C TYR A 244 -5.85 23.53 12.03
N ILE A 245 -6.44 24.71 12.18
CA ILE A 245 -7.41 24.97 13.23
C ILE A 245 -8.78 24.55 12.75
N LEU A 246 -9.44 23.73 13.56
CA LEU A 246 -10.84 23.38 13.38
C LEU A 246 -11.73 24.49 13.93
N THR A 247 -12.53 25.07 13.04
CA THR A 247 -13.59 26.02 13.37
C THR A 247 -14.96 25.34 13.33
N GLU A 248 -15.99 25.97 13.91
CA GLU A 248 -17.37 25.49 13.82
C GLU A 248 -17.85 25.31 12.37
N ASN A 249 -17.25 26.02 11.41
CA ASN A 249 -17.57 25.95 9.99
C ASN A 249 -16.86 24.80 9.26
N ASP A 250 -15.84 24.16 9.87
CA ASP A 250 -15.05 23.08 9.28
C ASP A 250 -15.71 21.70 9.41
N CYS A 251 -17.03 21.65 9.23
CA CYS A 251 -17.74 20.38 9.15
C CYS A 251 -17.69 19.82 7.73
N SER A 252 -16.69 18.98 7.47
CA SER A 252 -16.53 18.22 6.21
C SER A 252 -17.72 17.32 5.84
N MET A 253 -18.65 17.09 6.78
CA MET A 253 -19.88 16.32 6.57
C MET A 253 -21.18 17.14 6.52
N CYS A 254 -21.15 18.46 6.78
CA CYS A 254 -22.37 19.24 6.99
C CYS A 254 -22.78 20.13 5.81
N SER A 255 -21.98 20.29 4.75
CA SER A 255 -22.36 21.15 3.62
C SER A 255 -21.70 20.76 2.30
N PRO A 256 -22.39 20.91 1.15
CA PRO A 256 -21.78 20.74 -0.15
C PRO A 256 -20.68 21.81 -0.33
N PRO A 257 -19.49 21.44 -0.83
CA PRO A 257 -18.34 22.33 -0.85
C PRO A 257 -18.59 23.46 -1.85
N ARG A 258 -19.02 24.64 -1.35
CA ARG A 258 -19.17 25.84 -2.20
C ARG A 258 -17.84 26.54 -2.48
N THR A 259 -16.77 26.17 -1.77
CA THR A 259 -15.41 26.65 -2.04
C THR A 259 -14.40 25.56 -1.70
N LYS A 260 -13.65 25.08 -2.69
CA LYS A 260 -12.47 24.21 -2.51
C LYS A 260 -11.28 24.99 -1.89
N ARG A 261 -11.48 25.65 -0.75
CA ARG A 261 -10.34 26.06 0.07
C ARG A 261 -9.94 24.84 0.88
N PHE A 262 -8.66 24.48 0.87
CA PHE A 262 -8.12 23.59 1.89
C PHE A 262 -8.55 24.14 3.27
N PRO A 263 -9.00 23.29 4.20
CA PRO A 263 -9.39 23.77 5.53
C PRO A 263 -8.19 24.42 6.22
N GLY A 264 -8.44 25.53 6.93
CA GLY A 264 -7.46 26.25 7.74
C GLY A 264 -6.69 27.37 7.03
N ASP A 265 -6.49 28.48 7.75
CA ASP A 265 -5.45 29.46 7.44
C ASP A 265 -4.10 28.86 7.83
N LYS A 266 -3.23 28.59 6.85
CA LYS A 266 -1.94 27.93 7.10
C LYS A 266 -1.03 28.76 7.98
N ASP A 267 -1.19 30.08 7.97
CA ASP A 267 -0.37 31.00 8.76
C ASP A 267 -1.07 31.41 10.07
N HIS A 268 -2.11 30.67 10.49
CA HIS A 268 -2.82 30.95 11.72
C HIS A 268 -1.88 30.84 12.92
N VAL A 269 -1.70 31.95 13.63
CA VAL A 269 -0.97 32.00 14.90
C VAL A 269 -1.83 31.32 15.96
N ILE A 270 -1.38 30.17 16.45
CA ILE A 270 -2.11 29.33 17.40
C ILE A 270 -2.41 30.12 18.68
N GLN A 271 -3.65 30.11 19.13
CA GLN A 271 -4.13 30.79 20.33
C GLN A 271 -4.68 29.81 21.37
N TYR A 272 -4.86 30.30 22.60
CA TYR A 272 -5.66 29.58 23.59
C TYR A 272 -7.11 29.42 23.11
N GLY A 273 -7.64 28.21 23.20
CA GLY A 273 -9.01 27.89 22.79
C GLY A 273 -9.12 27.33 21.38
N ASP A 274 -8.05 27.37 20.58
CA ASP A 274 -8.01 26.72 19.27
C ASP A 274 -8.06 25.19 19.41
N ILE A 275 -8.77 24.55 18.47
CA ILE A 275 -8.75 23.10 18.29
C ILE A 275 -7.82 22.80 17.12
N ILE A 276 -6.70 22.13 17.39
CA ILE A 276 -5.68 21.82 16.40
C ILE A 276 -5.91 20.40 15.87
N GLN A 277 -5.82 20.23 14.55
CA GLN A 277 -5.90 18.94 13.85
C GLN A 277 -4.69 18.71 12.95
#